data_AF-A0A2V5ZFH4-F1
#
_entry.id   AF-A0A2V5ZFH4-F1
#
_cell.length_a   1.000
_cell.length_b   1.000
_cell.length_c   1.000
_cell.angle_alpha   90.00
_cell.angle_beta   90.00
_cell.angle_gamma   90.00
#
_symmetry.space_group_name_H-M   'P 1'
#
loop_
_entity.id
_entity.type
_entity.pdbx_description
1 polymer ?
#
loop_
_entity_poly.entity_id
_entity_poly.type
_entity_poly.pdbx_seq_one_letter_code
_entity_poly.pdbx_strand_id
1 'polypeptide(L)'
;MTHPTTLIIAALLCSTAAVGAPQEVTCESPCLCSSAHGKGRWAVKNDASTPPTDADAIQAVTPSDIFSWAAPDVHLTQESERTGIEQKWFAVTGRVVAVKVEADGDLHIALSDATGDRQGTVVCEVPLKPQWCDIRQTVFSWTPTRFPVQTSSVKRLKIASPPVITAIGKAFWDINHAPKGYCRFCGVSARGVHIDT
;
A
#
# COMPACT_ATOMS: atom_id res chain seq x y z
N MET A 1 49.51 -49.10 -32.15
CA MET A 1 48.39 -48.23 -32.54
C MET A 1 48.01 -47.38 -31.33
N THR A 2 48.47 -46.14 -31.28
CA THR A 2 48.24 -45.19 -30.20
C THR A 2 47.13 -44.24 -30.62
N HIS A 3 45.99 -44.27 -29.92
CA HIS A 3 44.90 -43.31 -30.13
C HIS A 3 45.18 -42.04 -29.30
N PRO A 4 45.14 -40.84 -29.89
CA PRO A 4 45.27 -39.60 -29.12
C PRO A 4 43.93 -39.30 -28.44
N THR A 5 43.96 -39.13 -27.12
CA THR A 5 42.80 -38.67 -26.34
C THR A 5 42.68 -37.15 -26.48
N THR A 6 41.69 -36.69 -27.24
CA THR A 6 41.35 -35.27 -27.34
C THR A 6 40.60 -34.83 -26.07
N LEU A 7 41.22 -33.95 -25.28
CA LEU A 7 40.59 -33.27 -24.14
C LEU A 7 39.71 -32.13 -24.66
N ILE A 8 38.38 -32.24 -24.50
CA ILE A 8 37.43 -31.15 -24.73
C ILE A 8 37.28 -30.37 -23.42
N ILE A 9 37.83 -29.16 -23.36
CA ILE A 9 37.62 -28.23 -22.26
C ILE A 9 36.29 -27.52 -22.51
N ALA A 10 35.22 -27.98 -21.86
CA ALA A 10 33.96 -27.24 -21.82
C ALA A 10 34.10 -26.05 -20.86
N ALA A 11 34.25 -24.85 -21.41
CA ALA A 11 34.21 -23.62 -20.62
C ALA A 11 32.78 -23.41 -20.10
N LEU A 12 32.57 -23.69 -18.81
CA LEU A 12 31.33 -23.45 -18.11
C LEU A 12 31.17 -21.92 -17.91
N LEU A 13 30.48 -21.27 -18.84
CA LEU A 13 30.06 -19.87 -18.70
C LEU A 13 28.97 -19.79 -17.61
N CYS A 14 29.39 -19.59 -16.37
CA CYS A 14 28.49 -19.19 -15.29
C CYS A 14 27.89 -17.82 -15.63
N SER A 15 26.69 -17.83 -16.21
CA SER A 15 25.90 -16.62 -16.38
C SER A 15 25.41 -16.20 -15.01
N THR A 16 26.13 -15.25 -14.39
CA THR A 16 25.59 -14.52 -13.24
C THR A 16 24.42 -13.70 -13.75
N ALA A 17 23.20 -14.14 -13.44
CA ALA A 17 22.02 -13.32 -13.64
C ALA A 17 22.23 -12.01 -12.87
N ALA A 18 22.41 -10.91 -13.58
CA ALA A 18 22.47 -9.59 -12.98
C ALA A 18 21.15 -9.36 -12.25
N VAL A 19 21.19 -9.28 -10.92
CA VAL A 19 20.07 -8.79 -10.14
C VAL A 19 19.88 -7.35 -10.58
N GLY A 20 18.81 -7.07 -11.34
CA GLY A 20 18.52 -5.74 -11.86
C GLY A 20 18.50 -4.72 -10.71
N ALA A 21 19.03 -3.52 -10.96
CA ALA A 21 18.96 -2.44 -9.99
C ALA A 21 17.50 -2.22 -9.56
N PRO A 22 17.24 -1.89 -8.27
CA PRO A 22 15.89 -1.59 -7.81
C PRO A 22 15.22 -0.58 -8.75
N GLN A 23 14.03 -0.91 -9.25
CA GLN A 23 13.30 -0.03 -10.15
C GLN A 23 12.89 1.22 -9.38
N GLU A 24 13.50 2.35 -9.73
CA GLU A 24 13.21 3.63 -9.09
C GLU A 24 11.89 4.22 -9.60
N VAL A 25 11.03 4.62 -8.68
CA VAL A 25 9.82 5.40 -8.96
C VAL A 25 10.16 6.88 -8.84
N THR A 26 9.75 7.64 -9.85
CA THR A 26 9.83 9.11 -9.82
C THR A 26 8.42 9.66 -9.88
N CYS A 27 7.97 10.32 -8.81
CA CYS A 27 6.76 11.11 -8.82
C CYS A 27 7.09 12.55 -9.22
N GLU A 28 6.57 13.02 -10.34
CA GLU A 28 6.70 14.40 -10.82
C GLU A 28 5.66 15.33 -10.18
N SER A 29 4.55 14.76 -9.74
CA SER A 29 3.47 15.46 -9.06
C SER A 29 2.69 14.48 -8.17
N PRO A 30 1.72 14.94 -7.37
CA PRO A 30 0.83 14.05 -6.64
C PRO A 30 0.18 12.98 -7.52
N CYS A 31 -0.11 13.27 -8.79
CA CYS A 31 -0.90 12.41 -9.66
C CYS A 31 -0.10 11.72 -10.76
N LEU A 32 1.19 12.06 -10.88
CA LEU A 32 2.05 11.53 -11.92
C LEU A 32 3.30 10.93 -11.28
N CYS A 33 3.41 9.60 -11.35
CA CYS A 33 4.69 8.93 -11.15
C CYS A 33 4.98 7.98 -12.31
N SER A 34 6.25 7.84 -12.65
CA SER A 34 6.75 6.87 -13.61
C SER A 34 7.24 5.62 -12.88
N SER A 35 7.29 4.50 -13.61
CA SER A 35 7.86 3.23 -13.11
C SER A 35 7.15 2.57 -11.92
N ALA A 36 5.88 2.89 -11.67
CA ALA A 36 5.06 2.18 -10.68
C ALA A 36 4.88 0.70 -11.07
N HIS A 37 5.10 -0.23 -10.13
CA HIS A 37 5.28 -1.66 -10.45
C HIS A 37 4.72 -2.63 -9.40
N GLY A 38 3.85 -2.17 -8.50
CA GLY A 38 3.22 -2.99 -7.48
C GLY A 38 2.34 -4.07 -8.10
N LYS A 39 2.39 -5.29 -7.56
CA LYS A 39 1.59 -6.44 -8.07
C LYS A 39 0.84 -7.21 -6.99
N GLY A 40 1.05 -6.87 -5.71
CA GLY A 40 0.48 -7.64 -4.61
C GLY A 40 -1.03 -7.49 -4.50
N ARG A 41 -1.72 -8.63 -4.52
CA ARG A 41 -3.19 -8.74 -4.53
C ARG A 41 -3.81 -7.73 -5.50
N TRP A 42 -3.30 -7.71 -6.72
CA TRP A 42 -3.65 -6.69 -7.73
C TRP A 42 -5.15 -6.60 -8.00
N ALA A 43 -5.89 -7.73 -7.91
CA ALA A 43 -7.35 -7.76 -8.00
C ALA A 43 -8.03 -6.90 -6.91
N VAL A 44 -7.51 -6.93 -5.69
CA VAL A 44 -8.00 -6.15 -4.53
C VAL A 44 -7.69 -4.67 -4.70
N LYS A 45 -6.45 -4.34 -5.11
CA LYS A 45 -6.00 -2.97 -5.33
C LYS A 45 -6.70 -2.28 -6.51
N ASN A 46 -7.20 -3.07 -7.46
CA ASN A 46 -7.90 -2.57 -8.64
C ASN A 46 -9.42 -2.73 -8.62
N ASP A 47 -9.99 -3.26 -7.53
CA ASP A 47 -11.44 -3.42 -7.37
C ASP A 47 -12.15 -2.10 -7.67
N ALA A 48 -12.84 -2.02 -8.82
CA ALA A 48 -13.46 -0.80 -9.34
C ALA A 48 -14.72 -0.38 -8.57
N SER A 49 -15.17 -1.16 -7.59
CA SER A 49 -16.35 -0.85 -6.78
C SER A 49 -16.23 0.54 -6.14
N THR A 50 -17.32 1.29 -6.15
CA THR A 50 -17.46 2.57 -5.43
C THR A 50 -18.22 2.38 -4.13
N PRO A 51 -18.01 3.25 -3.11
CA PRO A 51 -18.79 3.19 -1.88
C PRO A 51 -20.29 3.22 -2.17
N PRO A 52 -21.12 2.47 -1.41
CA PRO A 52 -22.56 2.53 -1.54
C PRO A 52 -23.06 3.94 -1.18
N THR A 53 -24.14 4.37 -1.82
CA THR A 53 -24.79 5.65 -1.51
C THR A 53 -25.56 5.61 -0.18
N ASP A 54 -25.97 4.41 0.24
CA ASP A 54 -26.56 4.17 1.54
C ASP A 54 -25.47 4.18 2.62
N ALA A 55 -25.56 5.15 3.54
CA ALA A 55 -24.61 5.29 4.63
C ALA A 55 -24.65 4.12 5.60
N ASP A 56 -25.80 3.46 5.77
CA ASP A 56 -25.95 2.33 6.69
C ASP A 56 -25.24 1.07 6.17
N ALA A 57 -24.94 1.02 4.86
CA ALA A 57 -24.12 -0.02 4.25
C ALA A 57 -22.61 0.20 4.47
N ILE A 58 -22.19 1.31 5.09
CA ILE A 58 -20.80 1.65 5.39
C ILE A 58 -20.59 1.53 6.91
N GLN A 59 -19.85 0.52 7.33
CA GLN A 59 -19.58 0.30 8.74
C GLN A 59 -18.51 1.27 9.25
N ALA A 60 -18.86 2.11 10.23
CA ALA A 60 -17.89 2.93 10.94
C ALA A 60 -17.02 2.06 11.87
N VAL A 61 -15.69 2.22 11.79
CA VAL A 61 -14.71 1.49 12.61
C VAL A 61 -13.51 2.38 12.93
N THR A 62 -12.80 2.08 14.01
CA THR A 62 -11.50 2.71 14.30
C THR A 62 -10.34 1.91 13.71
N PRO A 63 -9.14 2.50 13.57
CA PRO A 63 -7.92 1.75 13.26
C PRO A 63 -7.65 0.60 14.25
N SER A 64 -7.91 0.79 15.54
CA SER A 64 -7.71 -0.26 16.55
C SER A 64 -8.72 -1.41 16.43
N ASP A 65 -9.94 -1.17 15.94
CA ASP A 65 -10.90 -2.23 15.64
C ASP A 65 -10.37 -3.14 14.52
N ILE A 66 -9.90 -2.57 13.42
CA ILE A 66 -9.29 -3.32 12.31
C ILE A 66 -8.00 -4.01 12.75
N PHE A 67 -7.17 -3.33 13.55
CA PHE A 67 -5.94 -3.91 14.10
C PHE A 67 -6.21 -5.17 14.95
N SER A 68 -7.38 -5.23 15.60
CA SER A 68 -7.78 -6.36 16.43
C SER A 68 -8.41 -7.53 15.66
N TRP A 69 -8.63 -7.39 14.35
CA TRP A 69 -9.21 -8.46 13.54
C TRP A 69 -8.32 -9.71 13.58
N ALA A 70 -8.99 -10.87 13.62
CA ALA A 70 -8.31 -12.13 13.45
C ALA A 70 -7.60 -12.19 12.08
N ALA A 71 -6.56 -13.02 12.00
CA ALA A 71 -5.98 -13.37 10.71
C ALA A 71 -7.06 -13.96 9.78
N PRO A 72 -6.91 -13.85 8.45
CA PRO A 72 -7.83 -14.47 7.53
C PRO A 72 -7.89 -15.98 7.80
N ASP A 73 -9.09 -16.54 7.72
CA ASP A 73 -9.35 -17.97 7.85
C ASP A 73 -8.89 -18.77 6.62
N VAL A 74 -8.56 -18.07 5.54
CA VAL A 74 -8.03 -18.63 4.30
C VAL A 74 -6.56 -18.23 4.09
N HIS A 75 -5.82 -19.10 3.40
CA HIS A 75 -4.48 -18.76 2.94
C HIS A 75 -4.56 -17.78 1.76
N LEU A 76 -4.04 -16.57 1.95
CA LEU A 76 -4.00 -15.54 0.91
C LEU A 76 -2.68 -15.60 0.12
N THR A 77 -2.77 -15.52 -1.20
CA THR A 77 -1.67 -15.42 -2.15
C THR A 77 -1.72 -14.07 -2.89
N GLN A 78 -0.71 -13.81 -3.73
CA GLN A 78 -0.63 -12.60 -4.55
C GLN A 78 -1.82 -12.47 -5.52
N GLU A 79 -2.49 -13.57 -5.84
CA GLU A 79 -3.62 -13.67 -6.76
C GLU A 79 -4.98 -13.71 -6.03
N SER A 80 -5.00 -13.80 -4.69
CA SER A 80 -6.26 -13.92 -3.95
C SER A 80 -7.13 -12.67 -4.05
N GLU A 81 -8.38 -12.87 -4.47
CA GLU A 81 -9.44 -11.86 -4.47
C GLU A 81 -9.94 -11.54 -3.06
N ARG A 82 -10.85 -10.57 -2.95
CA ARG A 82 -11.50 -10.21 -1.70
C ARG A 82 -12.40 -11.34 -1.20
N THR A 83 -12.32 -11.67 0.08
CA THR A 83 -13.20 -12.66 0.72
C THR A 83 -13.80 -12.15 2.03
N GLY A 84 -14.95 -12.70 2.42
CA GLY A 84 -15.57 -12.46 3.72
C GLY A 84 -15.73 -10.97 4.06
N ILE A 85 -15.10 -10.54 5.17
CA ILE A 85 -15.15 -9.16 5.66
C ILE A 85 -14.53 -8.14 4.69
N GLU A 86 -13.60 -8.56 3.82
CA GLU A 86 -12.96 -7.67 2.84
C GLU A 86 -13.92 -7.16 1.76
N GLN A 87 -15.10 -7.77 1.64
CA GLN A 87 -16.15 -7.33 0.71
C GLN A 87 -17.01 -6.20 1.27
N LYS A 88 -16.95 -5.96 2.59
CA LYS A 88 -17.71 -4.90 3.26
C LYS A 88 -17.05 -3.54 3.07
N TRP A 89 -17.88 -2.51 3.19
CA TRP A 89 -17.45 -1.12 3.16
C TRP A 89 -17.27 -0.60 4.58
N PHE A 90 -16.19 0.15 4.77
CA PHE A 90 -15.82 0.73 6.04
C PHE A 90 -15.57 2.22 5.91
N ALA A 91 -15.97 2.97 6.92
CA ALA A 91 -15.51 4.33 7.19
C ALA A 91 -14.53 4.25 8.36
N VAL A 92 -13.25 4.48 8.08
CA VAL A 92 -12.17 4.37 9.07
C VAL A 92 -11.74 5.77 9.48
N THR A 93 -12.11 6.17 10.69
CA THR A 93 -11.75 7.48 11.24
C THR A 93 -10.52 7.38 12.14
N GLY A 94 -9.45 8.10 11.78
CA GLY A 94 -8.18 8.03 12.51
C GLY A 94 -7.28 9.23 12.29
N ARG A 95 -6.33 9.40 13.20
CA ARG A 95 -5.26 10.40 13.09
C ARG A 95 -4.17 9.90 12.17
N VAL A 96 -3.75 10.73 11.22
CA VAL A 96 -2.61 10.45 10.36
C VAL A 96 -1.31 10.49 11.17
N VAL A 97 -0.63 9.35 11.27
CA VAL A 97 0.64 9.19 12.01
C VAL A 97 1.83 8.95 11.08
N ALA A 98 1.59 8.57 9.83
CA ALA A 98 2.62 8.51 8.80
C ALA A 98 2.02 8.68 7.41
N VAL A 99 2.80 9.28 6.51
CA VAL A 99 2.58 9.20 5.07
C VAL A 99 3.87 8.69 4.44
N LYS A 100 3.75 7.72 3.53
CA LYS A 100 4.88 7.16 2.80
C LYS A 100 4.53 7.05 1.32
N VAL A 101 5.54 7.32 0.47
CA VAL A 101 5.56 6.86 -0.91
C VAL A 101 6.27 5.51 -0.89
N GLU A 102 5.58 4.45 -1.29
CA GLU A 102 6.15 3.11 -1.38
C GLU A 102 7.02 2.97 -2.64
N ALA A 103 7.83 1.91 -2.67
CA ALA A 103 8.75 1.66 -3.79
C ALA A 103 8.04 1.47 -5.13
N ASP A 104 6.75 1.12 -5.11
CA ASP A 104 5.89 0.95 -6.28
C ASP A 104 5.06 2.19 -6.63
N GLY A 105 5.21 3.30 -5.89
CA GLY A 105 4.52 4.57 -6.13
C GLY A 105 3.15 4.72 -5.45
N ASP A 106 2.68 3.68 -4.76
CA ASP A 106 1.48 3.77 -3.92
C ASP A 106 1.75 4.72 -2.74
N LEU A 107 0.70 5.44 -2.30
CA LEU A 107 0.77 6.18 -1.03
C LEU A 107 0.21 5.32 0.08
N HIS A 108 0.99 5.18 1.16
CA HIS A 108 0.56 4.58 2.41
C HIS A 108 0.30 5.68 3.43
N ILE A 109 -0.94 5.80 3.88
CA ILE A 109 -1.37 6.69 4.96
C ILE A 109 -1.59 5.81 6.19
N ALA A 110 -0.73 5.93 7.20
CA ALA A 110 -0.88 5.20 8.44
C ALA A 110 -1.82 5.95 9.38
N LEU A 111 -2.85 5.26 9.87
CA LEU A 111 -3.84 5.78 10.80
C LEU A 111 -3.74 5.07 12.15
N SER A 112 -3.75 5.86 13.22
CA SER A 112 -4.06 5.40 14.58
C SER A 112 -5.39 6.00 15.02
N ASP A 113 -5.98 5.50 16.09
CA ASP A 113 -7.23 6.05 16.63
C ASP A 113 -7.12 7.57 16.84
N ALA A 114 -8.18 8.31 16.52
CA ALA A 114 -8.18 9.77 16.52
C ALA A 114 -7.79 10.38 17.90
N THR A 115 -8.22 9.69 18.96
CA THR A 115 -7.98 9.95 20.39
C THR A 115 -6.61 9.47 20.87
N GLY A 116 -6.01 8.46 20.21
CA GLY A 116 -4.73 7.87 20.60
C GLY A 116 -4.76 7.02 21.88
N ASP A 117 -5.95 6.60 22.32
CA ASP A 117 -6.20 5.83 23.54
C ASP A 117 -5.96 4.32 23.36
N ARG A 118 -6.14 3.81 22.13
CA ARG A 118 -5.94 2.39 21.80
C ARG A 118 -4.73 2.20 20.89
N GLN A 119 -4.04 1.07 21.08
CA GLN A 119 -2.91 0.67 20.24
C GLN A 119 -3.39 0.15 18.89
N GLY A 120 -2.56 0.32 17.89
CA GLY A 120 -2.78 -0.22 16.56
C GLY A 120 -2.59 0.85 15.49
N THR A 121 -2.06 0.42 14.35
CA THR A 121 -1.97 1.26 13.16
C THR A 121 -2.47 0.47 11.96
N VAL A 122 -3.31 1.09 11.16
CA VAL A 122 -3.83 0.54 9.91
C VAL A 122 -3.33 1.42 8.77
N VAL A 123 -3.06 0.81 7.61
CA VAL A 123 -2.65 1.55 6.42
C VAL A 123 -3.85 1.76 5.51
N CYS A 124 -4.11 3.00 5.14
CA CYS A 124 -4.91 3.32 3.96
C CYS A 124 -3.98 3.42 2.77
N GLU A 125 -4.20 2.55 1.78
CA GLU A 125 -3.47 2.56 0.52
C GLU A 125 -4.21 3.39 -0.53
N VAL A 126 -3.47 4.28 -1.19
CA VAL A 126 -3.95 5.09 -2.31
C VAL A 126 -3.10 4.78 -3.54
N PRO A 127 -3.60 3.94 -4.46
CA PRO A 127 -2.84 3.54 -5.64
C PRO A 127 -2.49 4.71 -6.55
N LEU A 128 -1.47 4.54 -7.39
CA LEU A 128 -1.18 5.50 -8.44
C LEU A 128 -2.08 5.28 -9.68
N LYS A 129 -3.26 5.91 -9.70
CA LYS A 129 -4.13 5.95 -10.88
C LYS A 129 -4.88 7.29 -10.98
N PRO A 130 -5.38 7.68 -12.18
CA PRO A 130 -6.08 8.95 -12.38
C PRO A 130 -7.25 9.19 -11.41
N GLN A 131 -8.04 8.16 -11.11
CA GLN A 131 -9.18 8.28 -10.19
C GLN A 131 -8.78 8.59 -8.74
N TRP A 132 -7.50 8.49 -8.40
CA TRP A 132 -6.96 8.74 -7.07
C TRP A 132 -6.28 10.10 -6.93
N CYS A 133 -6.25 10.89 -7.98
CA CYS A 133 -5.52 12.16 -8.02
C CYS A 133 -5.93 13.11 -6.90
N ASP A 134 -7.22 13.29 -6.64
CA ASP A 134 -7.72 14.21 -5.61
C ASP A 134 -7.30 13.81 -4.20
N ILE A 135 -7.38 12.51 -3.89
CA ILE A 135 -6.91 11.97 -2.60
C ILE A 135 -5.39 12.19 -2.49
N ARG A 136 -4.63 11.89 -3.55
CA ARG A 136 -3.16 12.09 -3.54
C ARG A 136 -2.80 13.57 -3.34
N GLN A 137 -3.47 14.50 -4.04
CA GLN A 137 -3.27 15.95 -3.84
C GLN A 137 -3.54 16.35 -2.38
N THR A 138 -4.64 15.87 -1.81
CA THR A 138 -5.00 16.11 -0.41
C THR A 138 -3.90 15.61 0.52
N VAL A 139 -3.42 14.37 0.35
CA VAL A 139 -2.35 13.79 1.17
C VAL A 139 -1.05 14.59 1.07
N PHE A 140 -0.64 14.97 -0.15
CA PHE A 140 0.57 15.75 -0.33
C PHE A 140 0.45 17.16 0.25
N SER A 141 -0.75 17.75 0.32
CA SER A 141 -0.99 19.05 0.96
C SER A 141 -0.67 19.07 2.45
N TRP A 142 -0.69 17.92 3.13
CA TRP A 142 -0.31 17.77 4.53
C TRP A 142 1.22 17.77 4.74
N THR A 143 1.98 17.77 3.65
CA THR A 143 3.44 17.61 3.65
C THR A 143 4.11 18.83 2.99
N PRO A 144 5.32 19.23 3.41
CA PRO A 144 6.09 20.26 2.72
C PRO A 144 6.86 19.69 1.50
N THR A 145 6.43 18.55 0.98
CA THR A 145 7.12 17.81 -0.08
C THR A 145 7.27 18.67 -1.34
N ARG A 146 8.47 18.71 -1.89
CA ARG A 146 8.74 19.27 -3.21
C ARG A 146 8.95 18.14 -4.20
N PHE A 147 8.40 18.30 -5.39
CA PHE A 147 8.57 17.35 -6.49
C PHE A 147 9.77 17.77 -7.38
N PRO A 148 10.45 16.80 -8.02
CA PRO A 148 10.13 15.38 -8.04
C PRO A 148 10.47 14.64 -6.75
N VAL A 149 9.69 13.61 -6.43
CA VAL A 149 9.97 12.65 -5.37
C VAL A 149 10.49 11.37 -6.00
N GLN A 150 11.78 11.12 -5.84
CA GLN A 150 12.42 9.88 -6.28
C GLN A 150 12.57 8.91 -5.12
N THR A 151 12.28 7.63 -5.38
CA THR A 151 12.54 6.56 -4.44
C THR A 151 12.64 5.18 -5.09
N SER A 152 13.59 4.39 -4.61
CA SER A 152 13.73 2.95 -4.90
C SER A 152 13.32 2.07 -3.69
N SER A 153 12.81 2.70 -2.63
CA SER A 153 12.39 2.05 -1.38
C SER A 153 11.26 2.84 -0.73
N VAL A 154 10.89 2.54 0.51
CA VAL A 154 9.85 3.28 1.22
C VAL A 154 10.36 4.66 1.63
N LYS A 155 9.77 5.73 1.10
CA LYS A 155 10.07 7.11 1.47
C LYS A 155 8.99 7.69 2.38
N ARG A 156 9.30 7.80 3.67
CA ARG A 156 8.45 8.50 4.64
C ARG A 156 8.49 10.00 4.39
N LEU A 157 7.31 10.62 4.25
CA LEU A 157 7.15 12.07 4.11
C LEU A 157 7.02 12.73 5.47
N LYS A 158 7.54 13.96 5.60
CA LYS A 158 7.31 14.80 6.78
C LYS A 158 5.88 15.33 6.75
N ILE A 159 5.14 15.14 7.83
CA ILE A 159 3.79 15.70 7.99
C ILE A 159 3.93 17.05 8.70
N ALA A 160 3.39 18.11 8.10
CA ALA A 160 3.42 19.46 8.65
C ALA A 160 2.27 19.69 9.66
N SER A 161 1.08 19.20 9.32
CA SER A 161 -0.09 19.21 10.18
C SER A 161 -0.80 17.85 10.05
N PRO A 162 -0.78 16.98 11.08
CA PRO A 162 -1.40 15.66 11.00
C PRO A 162 -2.92 15.75 11.19
N PRO A 163 -3.73 15.57 10.14
CA PRO A 163 -5.18 15.62 10.28
C PRO A 163 -5.74 14.38 10.97
N VAL A 164 -6.95 14.50 11.49
CA VAL A 164 -7.87 13.36 11.63
C VAL A 164 -8.65 13.25 10.33
N ILE A 165 -8.71 12.04 9.78
CA ILE A 165 -9.42 11.78 8.54
C ILE A 165 -10.37 10.60 8.70
N THR A 166 -11.40 10.60 7.88
CA THR A 166 -12.25 9.44 7.63
C THR A 166 -11.96 8.91 6.22
N ALA A 167 -11.35 7.73 6.14
CA ALA A 167 -11.13 7.03 4.88
C ALA A 167 -12.27 6.04 4.61
N ILE A 168 -12.94 6.18 3.47
CA ILE A 168 -13.99 5.25 3.06
C ILE A 168 -13.40 4.26 2.08
N GLY A 169 -13.52 2.97 2.35
CA GLY A 169 -12.94 1.94 1.49
C GLY A 169 -13.32 0.54 1.91
N LYS A 170 -12.82 -0.45 1.16
CA LYS A 170 -12.88 -1.85 1.55
C LYS A 170 -11.56 -2.23 2.21
N ALA A 171 -11.64 -2.71 3.44
CA ALA A 171 -10.48 -3.25 4.14
C ALA A 171 -10.01 -4.54 3.47
N PHE A 172 -8.72 -4.84 3.53
CA PHE A 172 -8.17 -6.09 3.01
C PHE A 172 -6.96 -6.50 3.83
N TRP A 173 -6.65 -7.78 3.80
CA TRP A 173 -5.43 -8.28 4.37
C TRP A 173 -4.25 -8.11 3.40
N ASP A 174 -3.28 -7.27 3.75
CA ASP A 174 -2.00 -7.25 3.06
C ASP A 174 -1.25 -8.54 3.39
N ILE A 175 -0.57 -9.12 2.41
CA ILE A 175 0.23 -10.34 2.56
C ILE A 175 1.72 -10.03 2.61
N ASN A 176 2.09 -8.76 2.41
CA ASN A 176 3.45 -8.27 2.48
C ASN A 176 3.72 -7.68 3.88
N HIS A 177 4.96 -7.81 4.36
CA HIS A 177 5.33 -7.61 5.76
C HIS A 177 5.00 -6.20 6.31
N ALA A 178 4.22 -6.08 7.39
CA ALA A 178 4.07 -4.81 8.11
C ALA A 178 5.04 -4.67 9.31
N PRO A 179 5.46 -3.44 9.68
CA PRO A 179 6.29 -3.19 10.86
C PRO A 179 5.62 -3.54 12.19
N LYS A 180 6.42 -3.64 13.26
CA LYS A 180 5.89 -3.80 14.63
C LYS A 180 4.98 -2.62 15.00
N GLY A 181 3.81 -2.90 15.56
CA GLY A 181 2.81 -1.89 15.97
C GLY A 181 1.78 -1.55 14.88
N TYR A 182 1.96 -2.07 13.66
CA TYR A 182 0.95 -2.04 12.60
C TYR A 182 0.14 -3.33 12.61
N CYS A 183 -1.09 -3.30 12.07
CA CYS A 183 -1.73 -4.56 11.73
C CYS A 183 -0.81 -5.25 10.75
N ARG A 184 -0.35 -6.46 11.11
CA ARG A 184 0.65 -7.21 10.35
C ARG A 184 0.24 -7.40 8.89
N PHE A 185 -1.06 -7.51 8.68
CA PHE A 185 -1.65 -7.91 7.44
C PHE A 185 -2.91 -7.11 7.17
N CYS A 186 -3.16 -5.89 7.65
CA CYS A 186 -4.44 -5.19 7.36
C CYS A 186 -4.19 -3.81 6.73
N GLY A 187 -4.95 -3.51 5.70
CA GLY A 187 -5.04 -2.20 5.10
C GLY A 187 -6.45 -1.88 4.59
N VAL A 188 -6.63 -0.69 4.06
CA VAL A 188 -7.87 -0.23 3.43
C VAL A 188 -7.52 0.37 2.08
N SER A 189 -8.15 -0.12 1.01
CA SER A 189 -8.05 0.56 -0.29
C SER A 189 -8.95 1.79 -0.23
N ALA A 190 -8.36 2.97 -0.04
CA ALA A 190 -9.11 4.19 0.20
C ALA A 190 -9.78 4.66 -1.09
N ARG A 191 -11.12 4.73 -1.07
CA ARG A 191 -12.00 5.22 -2.14
C ARG A 191 -12.41 6.69 -1.97
N GLY A 192 -12.39 7.20 -0.74
CA GLY A 192 -12.63 8.60 -0.39
C GLY A 192 -11.96 8.98 0.92
N VAL A 193 -11.64 10.26 1.12
CA VAL A 193 -11.03 10.80 2.34
C VAL A 193 -11.74 12.10 2.72
N HIS A 194 -12.28 12.15 3.94
CA HIS A 194 -12.80 13.37 4.56
C HIS A 194 -11.86 13.82 5.68
N ILE A 195 -11.67 15.12 5.84
CA ILE A 195 -10.91 15.69 6.96
C ILE A 195 -11.91 16.12 8.02
N ASP A 196 -11.78 15.57 9.22
CA ASP A 196 -12.58 15.98 10.37
C ASP A 196 -11.94 17.23 10.99
N THR A 197 -12.70 18.33 11.01
CA THR A 197 -12.30 19.65 11.54
C THR A 197 -12.92 19.93 12.89
#